data_AF-A0A975H4B1-F1
#
_entry.id   AF-A0A975H4B1-F1
#
_cell.length_a   1.000
_cell.length_b   1.000
_cell.length_c   1.000
_cell.angle_alpha   90.00
_cell.angle_beta   90.00
_cell.angle_gamma   90.00
#
_symmetry.space_group_name_H-M   'P 1'
#
loop_
_entity.id
_entity.type
_entity.pdbx_description
1 polymer ?
#
loop_
_entity_poly.entity_id
_entity_poly.type
_entity_poly.pdbx_seq_one_letter_code
_entity_poly.pdbx_strand_id
1 'polypeptide(L)'
;MEHVWVNAYVNHAPSRGAMDGGAELTPKQHVNPNAALNAWLPIDGAYKQYSYSQGMDLKSQVPLDANALLDAARQGATVNEQEGWVQNLNQTAVQSQMTAYQNRLKSHIDSQKPNATVGDVIGKKIIPERMPPMLAGTTSYPVIAKGTEATSIPGSQQHRFIFKLYASQQDRNWDSDILNFNELTSKLSGKRITLSYVPATQADADLIASYLPKPNADGSPIRPEQLPTSLPGYLIKLKPQISVDGQVAVKSASVFTMGTDLYSLGGFTRFGSFSEELLPSDSHTVGNATAIGISASGIHQRQMEQLKSRLEQTKAKLQQAQANPSGAQTILQNLTGEQLSGDMLSAPCGAGWRPTRAMPA
;
A
#
# COMPACT_ATOMS: atom_id res chain seq x y z
N MET A 1 -27.10 19.31 -10.01
CA MET A 1 -26.04 18.39 -9.54
C MET A 1 -26.74 17.15 -9.04
N GLU A 2 -26.35 15.97 -9.50
CA GLU A 2 -26.90 14.70 -9.02
C GLU A 2 -26.08 14.23 -7.80
N HIS A 3 -26.76 13.74 -6.78
CA HIS A 3 -26.14 13.29 -5.53
C HIS A 3 -26.69 11.92 -5.15
N VAL A 4 -25.82 11.04 -4.64
CA VAL A 4 -26.20 9.78 -4.02
C VAL A 4 -26.21 9.97 -2.51
N TRP A 5 -27.31 9.57 -1.88
CA TRP A 5 -27.54 9.71 -0.44
C TRP A 5 -27.76 8.33 0.15
N VAL A 6 -27.43 8.16 1.42
CA VAL A 6 -27.78 6.96 2.19
C VAL A 6 -28.91 7.35 3.14
N ASN A 7 -30.03 6.63 3.10
CA ASN A 7 -31.06 6.79 4.11
C ASN A 7 -30.74 5.87 5.29
N ALA A 8 -30.75 6.42 6.51
CA ALA A 8 -30.60 5.66 7.75
C ALA A 8 -31.92 5.62 8.50
N TYR A 9 -32.30 4.46 9.02
CA TYR A 9 -33.48 4.30 9.86
C TYR A 9 -33.09 4.53 11.32
N VAL A 10 -33.59 5.60 11.92
CA VAL A 10 -33.15 6.05 13.25
C VAL A 10 -34.33 6.39 14.15
N ASN A 11 -34.08 6.40 15.46
CA ASN A 11 -34.93 7.08 16.43
C ASN A 11 -35.01 8.59 16.11
N HIS A 12 -36.11 9.03 15.51
CA HIS A 12 -36.25 10.39 14.98
C HIS A 12 -36.79 11.37 16.03
N ALA A 13 -37.78 10.97 16.82
CA ALA A 13 -38.33 11.81 17.88
C ALA A 13 -38.11 11.14 19.26
N PRO A 14 -37.52 11.84 20.25
CA PRO A 14 -37.10 13.24 20.26
C PRO A 14 -35.65 13.50 19.79
N SER A 15 -34.86 12.44 19.57
CA SER A 15 -33.40 12.55 19.50
C SER A 15 -32.83 12.85 18.11
N ARG A 16 -33.59 12.68 17.02
CA ARG A 16 -33.11 12.82 15.63
C ARG A 16 -31.78 12.12 15.36
N GLY A 17 -31.65 10.88 15.84
CA GLY A 17 -30.42 10.09 15.70
C GLY A 17 -29.24 10.54 16.57
N ALA A 18 -29.42 11.52 17.47
CA ALA A 18 -28.40 11.95 18.45
C ALA A 18 -28.09 10.91 19.52
N MET A 19 -29.10 10.11 19.87
CA MET A 19 -28.96 9.02 20.81
C MET A 19 -28.94 7.71 20.01
N ASP A 20 -27.75 7.25 19.68
CA ASP A 20 -27.47 5.82 19.75
C ASP A 20 -27.65 5.51 21.21
N GLY A 21 -28.80 4.95 21.64
CA GLY A 21 -29.14 4.88 23.06
C GLY A 21 -27.93 4.50 23.90
N GLY A 22 -27.32 5.48 24.60
CA GLY A 22 -25.88 5.60 24.86
C GLY A 22 -25.22 4.39 25.52
N ALA A 23 -23.93 4.48 25.82
CA ALA A 23 -23.23 3.45 26.62
C ALA A 23 -23.95 3.13 27.96
N GLU A 24 -24.85 4.02 28.41
CA GLU A 24 -25.66 3.91 29.62
C GLU A 24 -27.06 3.33 29.41
N LEU A 25 -27.58 3.18 28.18
CA LEU A 25 -28.89 2.57 27.94
C LEU A 25 -28.76 1.06 27.73
N THR A 26 -29.60 0.31 28.45
CA THR A 26 -29.70 -1.15 28.33
C THR A 26 -31.14 -1.51 27.93
N PRO A 27 -31.41 -1.93 26.68
CA PRO A 27 -30.45 -2.18 25.59
C PRO A 27 -30.02 -0.89 24.88
N LYS A 28 -28.82 -0.90 24.29
CA LYS A 28 -28.37 0.15 23.36
C LYS A 28 -29.38 0.24 22.21
N GLN A 29 -29.88 1.44 21.93
CA GLN A 29 -31.03 1.59 21.07
C GLN A 29 -30.82 2.59 19.92
N HIS A 30 -30.47 2.06 18.75
CA HIS A 30 -30.43 2.85 17.50
C HIS A 30 -31.84 3.13 16.93
N VAL A 31 -32.81 2.24 17.20
CA VAL A 31 -34.19 2.29 16.70
C VAL A 31 -35.16 2.17 17.87
N ASN A 32 -36.08 3.13 18.03
CA ASN A 32 -37.08 3.16 19.10
C ASN A 32 -38.01 1.93 19.04
N PRO A 33 -38.44 1.29 20.15
CA PRO A 33 -39.39 0.18 20.10
C PRO A 33 -40.74 0.63 19.56
N ASN A 34 -41.08 1.91 19.75
CA ASN A 34 -42.23 2.53 19.14
C ASN A 34 -41.90 2.93 17.69
N ALA A 35 -42.40 2.14 16.74
CA ALA A 35 -42.19 2.35 15.31
C ALA A 35 -42.59 3.77 14.84
N ALA A 36 -43.58 4.40 15.47
CA ALA A 36 -44.05 5.75 15.12
C ALA A 36 -43.02 6.85 15.44
N LEU A 37 -42.03 6.56 16.28
CA LEU A 37 -40.97 7.50 16.65
C LEU A 37 -39.71 7.35 15.78
N ASN A 38 -39.71 6.38 14.86
CA ASN A 38 -38.60 6.16 13.94
C ASN A 38 -38.88 6.78 12.58
N ALA A 39 -37.84 7.23 11.90
CA ALA A 39 -37.95 7.72 10.52
C ALA A 39 -36.68 7.41 9.73
N TRP A 40 -36.82 7.34 8.41
CA TRP A 40 -35.70 7.35 7.48
C TRP A 40 -35.19 8.78 7.32
N LEU A 41 -33.92 9.00 7.63
CA LEU A 41 -33.26 10.29 7.44
C LEU A 41 -32.18 10.17 6.36
N PRO A 42 -32.12 11.14 5.43
CA PRO A 42 -31.06 11.19 4.44
C PRO A 42 -29.74 11.64 5.09
N ILE A 43 -28.68 10.87 4.85
CA ILE A 43 -27.31 11.18 5.23
C ILE A 43 -26.51 11.31 3.95
N ASP A 44 -25.83 12.45 3.80
CA ASP A 44 -24.86 12.63 2.73
C ASP A 44 -23.57 11.89 3.09
N GLY A 45 -23.40 10.69 2.55
CA GLY A 45 -22.19 9.89 2.73
C GLY A 45 -21.04 10.28 1.79
N ALA A 46 -21.28 11.15 0.80
CA ALA A 46 -20.35 11.42 -0.29
C ALA A 46 -19.59 12.74 -0.12
N TYR A 47 -20.17 13.73 0.56
CA TYR A 47 -19.58 15.07 0.62
C TYR A 47 -18.52 15.22 1.72
N LYS A 48 -17.25 15.12 1.32
CA LYS A 48 -16.10 15.51 2.14
C LYS A 48 -15.71 16.94 1.83
N GLN A 49 -15.97 17.87 2.74
CA GLN A 49 -15.30 19.16 2.68
C GLN A 49 -13.85 18.98 3.05
N TYR A 50 -12.96 19.64 2.33
CA TYR A 50 -11.55 19.63 2.62
C TYR A 50 -11.10 21.01 3.06
N SER A 51 -10.40 21.07 4.18
CA SER A 51 -9.54 22.21 4.49
C SER A 51 -8.09 21.84 4.19
N TYR A 52 -7.30 22.83 3.81
CA TYR A 52 -5.90 22.63 3.46
C TYR A 52 -5.05 23.43 4.43
N SER A 53 -4.00 22.80 4.94
CA SER A 53 -2.92 23.49 5.64
C SER A 53 -1.71 23.47 4.72
N GLN A 54 -1.19 24.64 4.40
CA GLN A 54 0.05 24.77 3.65
C GLN A 54 1.21 24.20 4.47
N GLY A 55 2.15 23.54 3.78
CA GLY A 55 3.40 23.08 4.38
C GLY A 55 4.40 24.22 4.57
N MET A 56 5.53 23.91 5.20
CA MET A 56 6.67 24.83 5.31
C MET A 56 7.28 25.08 3.92
N ASP A 57 7.68 26.31 3.64
CA ASP A 57 8.37 26.64 2.39
C ASP A 57 9.86 26.30 2.47
N LEU A 58 10.17 24.99 2.50
CA LEU A 58 11.55 24.51 2.59
C LEU A 58 12.38 24.84 1.35
N LYS A 59 11.75 25.02 0.19
CA LYS A 59 12.46 25.30 -1.07
C LYS A 59 13.10 26.68 -1.06
N SER A 60 12.40 27.68 -0.53
CA SER A 60 12.96 29.04 -0.40
C SER A 60 13.81 29.21 0.86
N GLN A 61 13.41 28.57 1.98
CA GLN A 61 14.06 28.74 3.28
C GLN A 61 15.36 27.94 3.41
N VAL A 62 15.42 26.76 2.80
CA VAL A 62 16.60 25.87 2.83
C VAL A 62 16.84 25.33 1.41
N PRO A 63 17.32 26.18 0.48
CA PRO A 63 17.56 25.76 -0.88
C PRO A 63 18.69 24.72 -0.95
N LEU A 64 18.53 23.72 -1.82
CA LEU A 64 19.62 22.84 -2.18
C LEU A 64 20.61 23.62 -3.05
N ASP A 65 21.87 23.65 -2.65
CA ASP A 65 22.94 24.22 -3.46
C ASP A 65 23.31 23.22 -4.56
N ALA A 66 22.62 23.33 -5.70
CA ALA A 66 22.83 22.44 -6.83
C ALA A 66 24.23 22.58 -7.44
N ASN A 67 24.85 23.76 -7.35
CA ASN A 67 26.20 24.00 -7.86
C ASN A 67 27.23 23.32 -6.96
N ALA A 68 27.15 23.51 -5.64
CA ALA A 68 28.03 22.83 -4.71
C ALA A 68 27.89 21.30 -4.77
N LEU A 69 26.67 20.79 -5.01
CA LEU A 69 26.43 19.36 -5.22
C LEU A 69 27.06 18.86 -6.52
N LEU A 70 26.93 19.62 -7.61
CA LEU A 70 27.51 19.29 -8.91
C LEU A 70 29.04 19.33 -8.87
N ASP A 71 29.62 20.32 -8.21
CA ASP A 71 31.06 20.45 -8.01
C ASP A 71 31.61 19.30 -7.15
N ALA A 72 30.90 18.92 -6.08
CA ALA A 72 31.23 17.76 -5.27
C ALA A 72 31.15 16.45 -6.08
N ALA A 73 30.16 16.31 -6.96
CA ALA A 73 30.04 15.14 -7.84
C ALA A 73 31.16 15.06 -8.88
N ARG A 74 31.61 16.21 -9.38
CA ARG A 74 32.66 16.34 -10.41
C ARG A 74 34.08 16.22 -9.85
N GLN A 75 34.29 16.35 -8.54
CA GLN A 75 35.61 16.21 -7.94
C GLN A 75 36.21 14.82 -8.18
N GLY A 76 37.20 14.73 -9.07
CA GLY A 76 37.83 13.46 -9.45
C GLY A 76 37.07 12.67 -10.52
N ALA A 77 36.00 13.24 -11.08
CA ALA A 77 35.27 12.66 -12.20
C ALA A 77 35.91 13.04 -13.54
N THR A 78 35.90 12.11 -14.49
CA THR A 78 36.24 12.38 -15.90
C THR A 78 34.95 12.62 -16.66
N VAL A 79 34.77 13.85 -17.15
CA VAL A 79 33.59 14.27 -17.92
C VAL A 79 33.97 14.38 -19.39
N ASN A 80 33.35 13.57 -20.25
CA ASN A 80 33.47 13.72 -21.71
C ASN A 80 32.21 14.39 -22.25
N GLU A 81 32.27 15.70 -22.48
CA GLU A 81 31.13 16.49 -22.97
C GLU A 81 30.79 16.19 -24.44
N GLN A 82 31.73 15.67 -25.22
CA GLN A 82 31.53 15.37 -26.65
C GLN A 82 30.79 14.05 -26.86
N GLU A 83 31.04 13.05 -26.01
CA GLU A 83 30.42 11.72 -26.07
C GLU A 83 29.32 11.53 -25.01
N GLY A 84 29.12 12.50 -24.11
CA GLY A 84 28.00 12.55 -23.18
C GLY A 84 28.07 11.60 -21.98
N TRP A 85 29.25 11.07 -21.65
CA TRP A 85 29.44 10.16 -20.50
C TRP A 85 30.33 10.76 -19.41
N VAL A 86 30.12 10.30 -18.18
CA VAL A 86 30.91 10.66 -17.00
C VAL A 86 31.38 9.40 -16.29
N GLN A 87 32.66 9.35 -15.91
CA GLN A 87 33.25 8.25 -15.13
C GLN A 87 33.83 8.79 -13.82
N ASN A 88 33.88 7.93 -12.79
CA ASN A 88 34.46 8.23 -11.47
C ASN A 88 33.80 9.40 -10.72
N LEU A 89 32.47 9.50 -10.78
CA LEU A 89 31.73 10.42 -9.91
C LEU A 89 32.07 10.16 -8.44
N ASN A 90 32.29 11.24 -7.69
CA ASN A 90 32.63 11.15 -6.28
C ASN A 90 31.37 10.96 -5.44
N GLN A 91 30.89 9.71 -5.42
CA GLN A 91 29.67 9.32 -4.71
C GLN A 91 29.74 9.64 -3.21
N THR A 92 30.92 9.54 -2.60
CA THR A 92 31.14 9.90 -1.19
C THR A 92 30.92 11.38 -0.93
N ALA A 93 31.43 12.26 -1.81
CA ALA A 93 31.22 13.71 -1.69
C ALA A 93 29.75 14.10 -1.92
N VAL A 94 29.08 13.46 -2.88
CA VAL A 94 27.63 13.62 -3.11
C VAL A 94 26.83 13.20 -1.88
N GLN A 95 27.14 12.05 -1.30
CA GLN A 95 26.47 11.56 -0.09
C GLN A 95 26.68 12.50 1.10
N SER A 96 27.89 13.06 1.26
CA SER A 96 28.22 14.04 2.29
C SER A 96 27.40 15.33 2.11
N GLN A 97 27.32 15.88 0.89
CA GLN A 97 26.52 17.07 0.59
C GLN A 97 25.02 16.85 0.84
N MET A 98 24.49 15.68 0.47
CA MET A 98 23.09 15.33 0.73
C MET A 98 22.81 15.17 2.23
N THR A 99 23.75 14.58 2.99
CA THR A 99 23.65 14.45 4.45
C THR A 99 23.69 15.82 5.12
N ALA A 100 24.58 16.72 4.69
CA ALA A 100 24.64 18.10 5.17
C ALA A 100 23.35 18.87 4.87
N TYR A 101 22.76 18.67 3.68
CA TYR A 101 21.47 19.25 3.33
C TYR A 101 20.32 18.72 4.20
N GLN A 102 20.26 17.40 4.42
CA GLN A 102 19.29 16.78 5.33
C GLN A 102 19.40 17.34 6.76
N ASN A 103 20.62 17.54 7.26
CA ASN A 103 20.85 18.13 8.58
C ASN A 103 20.38 19.58 8.64
N ARG A 104 20.64 20.40 7.61
CA ARG A 104 20.12 21.79 7.53
C ARG A 104 18.60 21.83 7.52
N LEU A 105 17.97 20.96 6.73
CA LEU A 105 16.52 20.80 6.70
C LEU A 105 15.96 20.41 8.06
N LYS A 106 16.56 19.39 8.71
CA LYS A 106 16.15 18.94 10.03
C LYS A 106 16.27 20.05 11.07
N SER A 107 17.40 20.75 11.13
CA SER A 107 17.59 21.86 12.06
C SER A 107 16.58 22.98 11.84
N HIS A 108 16.27 23.32 10.58
CA HIS A 108 15.27 24.34 10.26
C HIS A 108 13.86 23.90 10.72
N ILE A 109 13.45 22.67 10.39
CA ILE A 109 12.16 22.10 10.81
C ILE A 109 12.05 22.07 12.33
N ASP A 110 13.07 21.56 13.02
CA ASP A 110 13.09 21.45 14.49
C ASP A 110 13.05 22.84 15.16
N SER A 111 13.70 23.86 14.57
CA SER A 111 13.69 25.22 15.11
C SER A 111 12.33 25.91 15.00
N GLN A 112 11.58 25.62 13.94
CA GLN A 112 10.24 26.16 13.71
C GLN A 112 9.17 25.38 14.50
N LYS A 113 9.30 24.05 14.51
CA LYS A 113 8.37 23.14 15.20
C LYS A 113 9.10 21.83 15.57
N PRO A 114 9.56 21.70 16.83
CA PRO A 114 10.36 20.54 17.29
C PRO A 114 9.69 19.17 17.11
N ASN A 115 8.36 19.14 17.06
CA ASN A 115 7.55 17.94 16.85
C ASN A 115 6.73 18.04 15.55
N ALA A 116 7.30 18.62 14.49
CA ALA A 116 6.63 18.72 13.20
C ALA A 116 6.26 17.32 12.69
N THR A 117 4.98 17.15 12.37
CA THR A 117 4.55 15.96 11.63
C THR A 117 4.92 16.14 10.15
N VAL A 118 4.98 15.04 9.40
CA VAL A 118 5.18 15.12 7.93
C VAL A 118 4.16 16.08 7.30
N GLY A 119 2.89 16.01 7.72
CA GLY A 119 1.83 16.89 7.23
C GLY A 119 1.98 18.37 7.59
N ASP A 120 2.78 18.72 8.60
CA ASP A 120 3.11 20.13 8.88
C ASP A 120 4.23 20.64 7.96
N VAL A 121 5.13 19.74 7.52
CA VAL A 121 6.26 20.09 6.65
C VAL A 121 5.83 20.16 5.18
N ILE A 122 5.12 19.15 4.67
CA ILE A 122 4.69 19.10 3.25
C ILE A 122 3.27 19.61 3.01
N GLY A 123 2.55 19.95 4.09
CA GLY A 123 1.15 20.34 4.06
C GLY A 123 0.21 19.15 4.22
N LYS A 124 -1.04 19.44 4.59
CA LYS A 124 -2.07 18.43 4.84
C LYS A 124 -3.40 18.82 4.23
N LYS A 125 -4.07 17.83 3.67
CA LYS A 125 -5.48 17.87 3.29
C LYS A 125 -6.27 17.28 4.45
N ILE A 126 -7.09 18.10 5.08
CA ILE A 126 -7.85 17.78 6.28
C ILE A 126 -9.29 17.56 5.87
N ILE A 127 -9.89 16.47 6.35
CA ILE A 127 -11.35 16.30 6.34
C ILE A 127 -11.78 16.76 7.74
N PRO A 128 -12.36 17.96 7.90
CA PRO A 128 -12.79 18.42 9.21
C PRO A 128 -13.88 17.49 9.71
N GLU A 129 -13.66 16.92 10.89
CA GLU A 129 -14.64 16.09 11.56
C GLU A 129 -15.82 16.99 11.96
N ARG A 130 -17.00 16.69 11.41
CA ARG A 130 -18.26 17.30 11.83
C ARG A 130 -19.07 16.22 12.54
N MET A 131 -19.16 16.35 13.86
CA MET A 131 -20.09 15.56 14.68
C MET A 131 -21.23 16.48 15.13
N PRO A 132 -22.22 16.78 14.26
CA PRO A 132 -23.38 17.51 14.72
C PRO A 132 -24.08 16.68 15.81
N PRO A 133 -24.56 17.32 16.90
CA PRO A 133 -25.20 16.60 18.00
C PRO A 133 -26.51 15.94 17.57
N MET A 134 -27.06 16.27 16.40
CA MET A 134 -28.30 15.70 15.85
C MET A 134 -28.15 15.56 14.33
N LEU A 135 -28.83 14.57 13.73
CA LEU A 135 -28.91 14.46 12.28
C LEU A 135 -29.79 15.56 11.70
N ALA A 136 -29.40 16.09 10.54
CA ALA A 136 -30.22 17.04 9.79
C ALA A 136 -31.51 16.34 9.35
N GLY A 137 -32.65 17.02 9.51
CA GLY A 137 -33.96 16.50 9.11
C GLY A 137 -34.22 16.57 7.60
N THR A 138 -33.36 17.26 6.86
CA THR A 138 -33.50 17.50 5.41
C THR A 138 -32.13 17.47 4.74
N THR A 139 -32.12 17.24 3.43
CA THR A 139 -30.94 17.38 2.58
C THR A 139 -30.46 18.83 2.54
N SER A 140 -29.16 19.06 2.32
CA SER A 140 -28.59 20.41 2.18
C SER A 140 -29.03 21.15 0.92
N TYR A 141 -29.65 20.44 -0.03
CA TYR A 141 -30.15 20.95 -1.29
C TYR A 141 -31.62 20.59 -1.50
N PRO A 142 -32.41 21.42 -2.19
CA PRO A 142 -33.77 21.08 -2.59
C PRO A 142 -33.74 19.89 -3.56
N VAL A 143 -34.49 18.84 -3.24
CA VAL A 143 -34.63 17.65 -4.09
C VAL A 143 -35.66 17.94 -5.17
N ILE A 144 -35.21 18.02 -6.43
CA ILE A 144 -36.08 18.24 -7.60
C ILE A 144 -36.59 16.95 -8.23
N ALA A 145 -35.85 15.84 -8.04
CA ALA A 145 -36.19 14.51 -8.54
C ALA A 145 -35.49 13.45 -7.68
N LYS A 146 -36.14 12.30 -7.49
CA LYS A 146 -35.60 11.16 -6.74
C LYS A 146 -35.49 9.95 -7.66
N GLY A 147 -34.31 9.33 -7.69
CA GLY A 147 -34.07 8.08 -8.42
C GLY A 147 -34.57 6.84 -7.67
N THR A 148 -34.27 5.66 -8.22
CA THR A 148 -34.60 4.37 -7.60
C THR A 148 -33.82 4.16 -6.30
N GLU A 149 -34.50 3.73 -5.25
CA GLU A 149 -33.85 3.34 -3.98
C GLU A 149 -33.42 1.88 -4.04
N ALA A 150 -32.25 1.58 -3.47
CA ALA A 150 -31.74 0.24 -3.34
C ALA A 150 -31.21 0.02 -1.91
N THR A 151 -31.38 -1.18 -1.38
CA THR A 151 -30.87 -1.57 -0.05
C THR A 151 -29.37 -1.80 -0.05
N SER A 152 -28.76 -1.93 -1.23
CA SER A 152 -27.32 -2.05 -1.43
C SER A 152 -26.93 -1.44 -2.77
N ILE A 153 -25.69 -0.96 -2.89
CA ILE A 153 -25.13 -0.50 -4.17
C ILE A 153 -25.14 -1.68 -5.15
N PRO A 154 -25.84 -1.59 -6.29
CA PRO A 154 -25.86 -2.65 -7.30
C PRO A 154 -24.45 -3.02 -7.76
N GLY A 155 -24.20 -4.29 -8.07
CA GLY A 155 -22.86 -4.77 -8.46
C GLY A 155 -22.25 -4.00 -9.63
N SER A 156 -23.07 -3.50 -10.57
CA SER A 156 -22.63 -2.67 -11.70
C SER A 156 -22.11 -1.28 -11.29
N GLN A 157 -22.44 -0.81 -10.09
CA GLN A 157 -22.00 0.48 -9.54
C GLN A 157 -20.88 0.31 -8.50
N GLN A 158 -20.46 -0.92 -8.22
CA GLN A 158 -19.37 -1.19 -7.30
C GLN A 158 -18.04 -1.19 -8.06
N HIS A 159 -17.12 -0.31 -7.65
CA HIS A 159 -15.80 -0.27 -8.24
C HIS A 159 -15.01 -1.53 -7.95
N ARG A 160 -14.32 -2.04 -8.98
CA ARG A 160 -13.43 -3.18 -8.89
C ARG A 160 -12.01 -2.76 -9.24
N PHE A 161 -11.05 -3.38 -8.56
CA PHE A 161 -9.66 -3.37 -8.95
C PHE A 161 -9.39 -4.66 -9.72
N ILE A 162 -8.74 -4.52 -10.86
CA ILE A 162 -8.42 -5.62 -11.76
C ILE A 162 -6.92 -5.61 -11.98
N PHE A 163 -6.32 -6.79 -11.83
CA PHE A 163 -4.92 -7.04 -12.12
C PHE A 163 -4.82 -8.34 -12.93
N LYS A 164 -4.27 -8.23 -14.14
CA LYS A 164 -4.02 -9.35 -15.04
C LYS A 164 -2.52 -9.52 -15.26
N LEU A 165 -2.07 -10.76 -15.35
CA LEU A 165 -0.69 -11.13 -15.66
C LEU A 165 -0.67 -11.96 -16.94
N TYR A 166 0.36 -11.79 -17.77
CA TYR A 166 0.53 -12.43 -19.07
C TYR A 166 1.95 -12.99 -19.20
N ALA A 167 2.08 -14.10 -19.94
CA ALA A 167 3.37 -14.73 -20.19
C ALA A 167 4.22 -13.96 -21.23
N SER A 168 3.58 -13.25 -22.16
CA SER A 168 4.27 -12.47 -23.19
C SER A 168 3.48 -11.21 -23.57
N GLN A 169 4.13 -10.30 -24.30
CA GLN A 169 3.46 -9.16 -24.95
C GLN A 169 2.37 -9.61 -25.93
N GLN A 170 2.57 -10.73 -26.62
CA GLN A 170 1.59 -11.26 -27.56
C GLN A 170 0.34 -11.75 -26.83
N ASP A 171 0.50 -12.51 -25.74
CA ASP A 171 -0.60 -12.96 -24.91
C ASP A 171 -1.39 -11.77 -24.34
N ARG A 172 -0.68 -10.72 -23.94
CA ARG A 172 -1.30 -9.46 -23.50
C ARG A 172 -2.13 -8.81 -24.61
N ASN A 173 -1.63 -8.77 -25.84
CA ASN A 173 -2.36 -8.19 -26.98
C ASN A 173 -3.60 -9.01 -27.35
N TRP A 174 -3.62 -10.30 -27.02
CA TRP A 174 -4.76 -11.20 -27.23
C TRP A 174 -5.62 -11.42 -25.97
N ASP A 175 -5.34 -10.70 -24.89
CA ASP A 175 -6.00 -10.84 -23.57
C ASP A 175 -6.00 -12.29 -23.03
N SER A 176 -4.93 -13.05 -23.33
CA SER A 176 -4.72 -14.42 -22.84
C SER A 176 -3.98 -14.40 -21.51
N ASP A 177 -4.68 -14.05 -20.44
CA ASP A 177 -4.08 -13.95 -19.11
C ASP A 177 -3.71 -15.32 -18.51
N ILE A 178 -2.64 -15.32 -17.71
CA ILE A 178 -2.18 -16.47 -16.92
C ILE A 178 -2.62 -16.37 -15.46
N LEU A 179 -3.08 -15.19 -15.04
CA LEU A 179 -3.61 -14.89 -13.73
C LEU A 179 -4.49 -13.64 -13.84
N ASN A 180 -5.73 -13.75 -13.37
CA ASN A 180 -6.68 -12.64 -13.29
C ASN A 180 -7.18 -12.48 -11.86
N PHE A 181 -6.87 -11.33 -11.26
CA PHE A 181 -7.37 -10.91 -9.97
C PHE A 181 -8.38 -9.79 -10.15
N ASN A 182 -9.63 -10.03 -9.77
CA ASN A 182 -10.72 -9.09 -9.97
C ASN A 182 -11.60 -9.00 -8.71
N GLU A 183 -11.34 -7.97 -7.89
CA GLU A 183 -11.99 -7.82 -6.59
C GLU A 183 -12.55 -6.42 -6.35
N LEU A 184 -13.51 -6.33 -5.43
CA LEU A 184 -14.13 -5.05 -5.07
C LEU A 184 -13.12 -4.13 -4.38
N THR A 185 -12.96 -2.90 -4.87
CA THR A 185 -12.02 -1.92 -4.30
C THR A 185 -12.29 -1.67 -2.81
N SER A 186 -13.56 -1.72 -2.40
CA SER A 186 -13.97 -1.59 -0.99
C SER A 186 -13.46 -2.72 -0.10
N LYS A 187 -13.28 -3.94 -0.63
CA LYS A 187 -12.70 -5.07 0.10
C LYS A 187 -11.17 -5.00 0.19
N LEU A 188 -10.54 -4.21 -0.65
CA LEU A 188 -9.08 -4.13 -0.78
C LEU A 188 -8.48 -2.89 -0.10
N SER A 189 -9.29 -1.87 0.18
CA SER A 189 -8.80 -0.63 0.79
C SER A 189 -8.12 -0.90 2.14
N GLY A 190 -6.85 -0.49 2.26
CA GLY A 190 -6.03 -0.69 3.46
C GLY A 190 -5.46 -2.09 3.64
N LYS A 191 -5.76 -3.03 2.73
CA LYS A 191 -5.20 -4.37 2.75
C LYS A 191 -3.87 -4.45 2.01
N ARG A 192 -3.03 -5.39 2.43
CA ARG A 192 -1.78 -5.69 1.72
C ARG A 192 -2.07 -6.64 0.58
N ILE A 193 -1.78 -6.21 -0.64
CA ILE A 193 -1.86 -7.06 -1.83
C ILE A 193 -0.45 -7.39 -2.27
N THR A 194 -0.14 -8.66 -2.48
CA THR A 194 1.21 -9.09 -2.86
C THR A 194 1.14 -10.11 -3.99
N LEU A 195 1.81 -9.80 -5.11
CA LEU A 195 2.17 -10.77 -6.13
C LEU A 195 3.45 -11.48 -5.66
N SER A 196 3.34 -12.78 -5.46
CA SER A 196 4.42 -13.66 -5.02
C SER A 196 4.49 -14.91 -5.89
N TYR A 197 5.54 -15.69 -5.71
CA TYR A 197 5.80 -16.89 -6.49
C TYR A 197 6.03 -18.06 -5.55
N VAL A 198 5.33 -19.16 -5.79
CA VAL A 198 5.46 -20.39 -4.99
C VAL A 198 6.04 -21.51 -5.84
N PRO A 199 6.81 -22.45 -5.25
CA PRO A 199 7.30 -23.63 -5.95
C PRO A 199 6.19 -24.35 -6.71
N ALA A 200 6.48 -24.74 -7.95
CA ALA A 200 5.51 -25.44 -8.79
C ALA A 200 5.25 -26.86 -8.26
N THR A 201 6.28 -27.50 -7.71
CA THR A 201 6.26 -28.84 -7.12
C THR A 201 7.05 -28.90 -5.79
N GLN A 202 6.92 -30.01 -5.06
CA GLN A 202 7.75 -30.26 -3.87
C GLN A 202 9.24 -30.38 -4.23
N ALA A 203 9.57 -30.97 -5.37
CA ALA A 203 10.96 -31.07 -5.83
C ALA A 203 11.57 -29.68 -6.07
N ASP A 204 10.80 -28.72 -6.58
CA ASP A 204 11.25 -27.33 -6.71
C ASP A 204 11.49 -26.68 -5.34
N ALA A 205 10.64 -26.96 -4.36
CA ALA A 205 10.81 -26.46 -2.99
C ALA A 205 12.06 -27.05 -2.33
N ASP A 206 12.28 -28.35 -2.47
CA ASP A 206 13.45 -29.06 -1.93
C ASP A 206 14.74 -28.58 -2.61
N LEU A 207 14.70 -28.30 -3.92
CA LEU A 207 15.82 -27.72 -4.66
C LEU A 207 16.18 -26.33 -4.11
N ILE A 208 15.21 -25.43 -3.92
CA ILE A 208 15.45 -24.11 -3.31
C ILE A 208 16.05 -24.28 -1.92
N ALA A 209 15.48 -25.17 -1.09
CA ALA A 209 15.96 -25.43 0.26
C ALA A 209 17.39 -25.99 0.28
N SER A 210 17.79 -26.76 -0.74
CA SER A 210 19.14 -27.33 -0.85
C SER A 210 20.24 -26.27 -1.05
N TYR A 211 19.90 -25.11 -1.60
CA TYR A 211 20.81 -23.98 -1.77
C TYR A 211 20.84 -23.03 -0.56
N LEU A 212 19.90 -23.16 0.36
CA LEU A 212 19.91 -22.36 1.58
C LEU A 212 20.95 -22.90 2.58
N PRO A 213 21.61 -22.02 3.35
CA PRO A 213 22.60 -22.45 4.33
C PRO A 213 21.93 -23.34 5.38
N LYS A 214 22.56 -24.47 5.69
CA LYS A 214 22.15 -25.26 6.85
C LYS A 214 22.47 -24.48 8.13
N PRO A 215 21.68 -24.63 9.21
CA PRO A 215 22.04 -24.07 10.51
C PRO A 215 23.47 -24.46 10.89
N ASN A 216 24.24 -23.52 11.44
CA ASN A 216 25.60 -23.79 11.85
C ASN A 216 25.61 -24.83 12.99
N ALA A 217 26.54 -25.77 12.96
CA ALA A 217 26.62 -26.87 13.93
C ALA A 217 26.90 -26.37 15.37
N ASP A 218 27.48 -25.18 15.51
CA ASP A 218 27.76 -24.50 16.77
C ASP A 218 26.55 -23.69 17.30
N GLY A 219 25.43 -23.69 16.58
CA GLY A 219 24.24 -22.92 16.92
C GLY A 219 24.39 -21.42 16.67
N SER A 220 25.43 -20.96 15.97
CA SER A 220 25.55 -19.54 15.60
C SER A 220 24.54 -19.15 14.50
N PRO A 221 24.04 -17.88 14.47
CA PRO A 221 23.11 -17.43 13.44
C PRO A 221 23.66 -17.56 12.02
N ILE A 222 22.79 -17.86 11.05
CA ILE A 222 23.13 -17.74 9.62
C ILE A 222 23.44 -16.27 9.35
N ARG A 223 24.65 -16.00 8.85
CA ARG A 223 25.08 -14.65 8.49
C ARG A 223 24.69 -14.32 7.05
N PRO A 224 24.43 -13.04 6.70
CA PRO A 224 24.10 -12.65 5.33
C PRO A 224 25.13 -13.12 4.30
N GLU A 225 26.41 -13.15 4.67
CA GLU A 225 27.50 -13.62 3.79
C GLU A 225 27.42 -15.12 3.45
N GLN A 226 26.68 -15.90 4.24
CA GLN A 226 26.47 -17.33 4.00
C GLN A 226 25.34 -17.58 3.00
N LEU A 227 24.48 -16.58 2.75
CA LEU A 227 23.39 -16.73 1.78
C LEU A 227 23.97 -16.84 0.37
N PRO A 228 23.38 -17.70 -0.48
CA PRO A 228 23.83 -17.84 -1.85
C PRO A 228 23.65 -16.50 -2.60
N THR A 229 24.73 -16.01 -3.21
CA THR A 229 24.73 -14.81 -4.05
C THR A 229 24.10 -15.04 -5.43
N SER A 230 23.88 -16.31 -5.80
CA SER A 230 23.16 -16.68 -7.00
C SER A 230 22.41 -17.99 -6.80
N LEU A 231 21.24 -18.09 -7.43
CA LEU A 231 20.48 -19.33 -7.53
C LEU A 231 20.38 -19.74 -9.01
N PRO A 232 20.45 -21.03 -9.33
CA PRO A 232 20.29 -21.50 -10.70
C PRO A 232 18.81 -21.40 -11.11
N GLY A 233 18.37 -20.19 -11.44
CA GLY A 233 16.96 -19.89 -11.74
C GLY A 233 16.37 -20.78 -12.84
N TYR A 234 17.20 -21.25 -13.78
CA TYR A 234 16.80 -22.15 -14.85
C TYR A 234 16.24 -23.52 -14.37
N LEU A 235 16.64 -23.96 -13.17
CA LEU A 235 16.16 -25.21 -12.56
C LEU A 235 14.90 -25.01 -11.70
N ILE A 236 14.60 -23.78 -11.30
CA ILE A 236 13.54 -23.49 -10.34
C ILE A 236 12.26 -23.14 -11.08
N LYS A 237 11.21 -23.95 -10.88
CA LYS A 237 9.88 -23.70 -11.44
C LYS A 237 8.93 -23.11 -10.40
N LEU A 238 8.23 -22.04 -10.77
CA LEU A 238 7.39 -21.25 -9.89
C LEU A 238 6.01 -20.99 -10.51
N LYS A 239 5.01 -20.82 -9.65
CA LYS A 239 3.66 -20.38 -10.01
C LYS A 239 3.38 -19.01 -9.40
N PRO A 240 2.97 -18.00 -10.19
CA PRO A 240 2.54 -16.73 -9.66
C PRO A 240 1.26 -16.89 -8.85
N GLN A 241 1.15 -16.14 -7.76
CA GLN A 241 -0.05 -16.02 -6.95
C GLN A 241 -0.20 -14.61 -6.39
N ILE A 242 -1.44 -14.17 -6.18
CA ILE A 242 -1.76 -12.95 -5.46
C ILE A 242 -2.35 -13.32 -4.11
N SER A 243 -1.82 -12.72 -3.05
CA SER A 243 -2.35 -12.80 -1.70
C SER A 243 -2.87 -11.44 -1.22
N VAL A 244 -3.91 -11.48 -0.40
CA VAL A 244 -4.48 -10.32 0.29
C VAL A 244 -4.38 -10.56 1.79
N ASP A 245 -3.62 -9.72 2.51
CA ASP A 245 -3.27 -9.88 3.92
C ASP A 245 -2.77 -11.31 4.25
N GLY A 246 -1.88 -11.85 3.41
CA GLY A 246 -1.31 -13.20 3.56
C GLY A 246 -2.21 -14.36 3.15
N GLN A 247 -3.49 -14.13 2.83
CA GLN A 247 -4.39 -15.17 2.33
C GLN A 247 -4.33 -15.23 0.80
N VAL A 248 -4.13 -16.42 0.23
CA VAL A 248 -4.07 -16.60 -1.24
C VAL A 248 -5.44 -16.28 -1.84
N ALA A 249 -5.49 -15.27 -2.69
CA ALA A 249 -6.72 -14.86 -3.38
C ALA A 249 -6.83 -15.50 -4.76
N VAL A 250 -5.72 -15.59 -5.50
CA VAL A 250 -5.66 -16.29 -6.79
C VAL A 250 -4.27 -16.87 -7.01
N LYS A 251 -4.20 -18.01 -7.70
CA LYS A 251 -2.97 -18.69 -8.08
C LYS A 251 -3.05 -19.13 -9.54
N SER A 252 -1.98 -18.92 -10.29
CA SER A 252 -1.89 -19.35 -11.67
C SER A 252 -1.76 -20.86 -11.78
N ALA A 253 -2.40 -21.44 -12.80
CA ALA A 253 -2.17 -22.83 -13.19
C ALA A 253 -0.83 -23.01 -13.94
N SER A 254 -0.40 -21.97 -14.65
CA SER A 254 0.80 -21.95 -15.47
C SER A 254 2.07 -21.92 -14.62
N VAL A 255 3.10 -22.58 -15.12
CA VAL A 255 4.39 -22.74 -14.45
C VAL A 255 5.45 -22.02 -15.26
N PHE A 256 6.29 -21.24 -14.57
CA PHE A 256 7.35 -20.46 -15.20
C PHE A 256 8.69 -20.74 -14.54
N THR A 257 9.75 -20.56 -15.31
CA THR A 257 11.11 -20.61 -14.79
C THR A 257 11.41 -19.34 -14.00
N MET A 258 12.14 -19.45 -12.90
CA MET A 258 12.61 -18.28 -12.17
C MET A 258 13.48 -17.39 -13.09
N GLY A 259 13.29 -16.08 -13.03
CA GLY A 259 13.97 -15.13 -13.91
C GLY A 259 13.24 -14.83 -15.23
N THR A 260 12.14 -15.52 -15.54
CA THR A 260 11.32 -15.18 -16.73
C THR A 260 10.56 -13.87 -16.51
N ASP A 261 10.55 -12.99 -17.49
CA ASP A 261 9.74 -11.76 -17.44
C ASP A 261 8.28 -12.04 -17.82
N LEU A 262 7.38 -11.42 -17.07
CA LEU A 262 5.94 -11.43 -17.22
C LEU A 262 5.45 -10.00 -17.43
N TYR A 263 4.31 -9.88 -18.10
CA TYR A 263 3.68 -8.60 -18.40
C TYR A 263 2.40 -8.47 -17.59
N SER A 264 2.06 -7.25 -17.17
CA SER A 264 0.88 -7.02 -16.37
C SER A 264 0.06 -5.83 -16.85
N LEU A 265 -1.23 -5.89 -16.52
CA LEU A 265 -2.19 -4.84 -16.67
C LEU A 265 -2.89 -4.64 -15.33
N GLY A 266 -2.94 -3.41 -14.83
CA GLY A 266 -3.58 -3.07 -13.57
C GLY A 266 -4.45 -1.83 -13.69
N GLY A 267 -5.60 -1.81 -13.04
CA GLY A 267 -6.49 -0.66 -13.11
C GLY A 267 -7.79 -0.80 -12.33
N PHE A 268 -8.67 0.18 -12.53
CA PHE A 268 -9.99 0.25 -11.90
C PHE A 268 -11.09 0.28 -12.96
N THR A 269 -12.27 -0.19 -12.58
CA THR A 269 -13.47 -0.03 -13.41
C THR A 269 -13.89 1.44 -13.47
N ARG A 270 -14.17 1.94 -14.68
CA ARG A 270 -14.60 3.34 -14.91
C ARG A 270 -16.06 3.55 -14.54
N PHE A 271 -16.39 4.76 -14.07
CA PHE A 271 -17.77 5.13 -13.73
C PHE A 271 -18.64 5.19 -15.00
N GLY A 272 -19.80 4.52 -15.00
CA GLY A 272 -20.78 4.59 -16.09
C GLY A 272 -20.40 3.84 -17.38
N SER A 273 -19.31 3.09 -17.39
CA SER A 273 -18.89 2.25 -18.51
C SER A 273 -18.41 0.90 -18.01
N PHE A 274 -18.77 -0.19 -18.68
CA PHE A 274 -18.17 -1.52 -18.44
C PHE A 274 -16.72 -1.62 -18.94
N SER A 275 -16.17 -0.55 -19.53
CA SER A 275 -14.78 -0.50 -19.97
C SER A 275 -13.82 -0.40 -18.79
N GLU A 276 -12.86 -1.32 -18.75
CA GLU A 276 -11.76 -1.33 -17.80
C GLU A 276 -10.69 -0.32 -18.23
N GLU A 277 -10.23 0.54 -17.32
CA GLU A 277 -9.06 1.39 -17.58
C GLU A 277 -7.83 0.68 -17.01
N LEU A 278 -7.38 -0.35 -17.74
CA LEU A 278 -6.17 -1.09 -17.40
C LEU A 278 -4.97 -0.41 -18.03
N LEU A 279 -4.03 -0.01 -17.20
CA LEU A 279 -2.76 0.55 -17.65
C LEU A 279 -1.69 -0.54 -17.67
N PRO A 280 -0.75 -0.50 -18.64
CA PRO A 280 0.51 -1.21 -18.51
C PRO A 280 1.11 -0.95 -17.13
N SER A 281 1.39 -2.01 -16.38
CA SER A 281 2.30 -1.95 -15.25
C SER A 281 3.67 -2.50 -15.66
N ASP A 282 4.67 -2.24 -14.82
CA ASP A 282 6.05 -2.68 -15.04
C ASP A 282 6.14 -4.19 -15.32
N SER A 283 7.16 -4.59 -16.09
CA SER A 283 7.47 -6.01 -16.28
C SER A 283 7.82 -6.68 -14.94
N HIS A 284 7.19 -7.80 -14.64
CA HIS A 284 7.45 -8.57 -13.42
C HIS A 284 8.33 -9.77 -13.75
N THR A 285 9.44 -9.92 -13.04
CA THR A 285 10.27 -11.11 -13.20
C THR A 285 9.85 -12.20 -12.20
N VAL A 286 9.69 -13.43 -12.67
CA VAL A 286 9.34 -14.60 -11.86
C VAL A 286 10.37 -14.81 -10.76
N GLY A 287 9.89 -14.87 -9.51
CA GLY A 287 10.71 -14.94 -8.30
C GLY A 287 10.77 -13.63 -7.50
N ASN A 288 10.45 -12.48 -8.11
CA ASN A 288 10.42 -11.20 -7.39
C ASN A 288 9.07 -10.97 -6.71
N ALA A 289 9.06 -10.70 -5.40
CA ALA A 289 7.85 -10.26 -4.72
C ALA A 289 7.50 -8.81 -5.13
N THR A 290 6.23 -8.55 -5.45
CA THR A 290 5.72 -7.20 -5.75
C THR A 290 4.56 -6.88 -4.81
N ALA A 291 4.63 -5.75 -4.10
CA ALA A 291 3.51 -5.22 -3.34
C ALA A 291 2.67 -4.27 -4.20
N ILE A 292 1.35 -4.41 -4.12
CA ILE A 292 0.39 -3.58 -4.85
C ILE A 292 -0.36 -2.71 -3.83
N GLY A 293 -0.14 -1.39 -3.89
CA GLY A 293 -0.83 -0.41 -3.04
C GLY A 293 -2.05 0.18 -3.74
N ILE A 294 -3.21 0.10 -3.09
CA ILE A 294 -4.46 0.73 -3.56
C ILE A 294 -4.77 1.96 -2.70
N SER A 295 -4.74 3.15 -3.31
CA SER A 295 -5.17 4.40 -2.68
C SER A 295 -6.58 4.76 -3.15
N ALA A 296 -7.60 4.29 -2.40
CA ALA A 296 -8.99 4.49 -2.78
C ALA A 296 -9.57 5.86 -2.39
N SER A 297 -8.92 6.60 -1.46
CA SER A 297 -9.29 7.96 -1.04
C SER A 297 -8.22 8.63 -0.15
N GLY A 298 -6.98 8.15 -0.20
CA GLY A 298 -5.93 8.46 0.80
C GLY A 298 -5.78 7.35 1.85
N ILE A 299 -4.78 7.51 2.72
CA ILE A 299 -4.42 6.53 3.76
C ILE A 299 -4.84 7.08 5.12
N HIS A 300 -5.58 6.27 5.87
CA HIS A 300 -6.11 6.65 7.18
C HIS A 300 -5.06 6.45 8.29
N GLN A 301 -5.10 7.26 9.36
CA GLN A 301 -4.19 7.11 10.50
C GLN A 301 -4.16 5.67 11.07
N ARG A 302 -5.33 5.08 11.33
CA ARG A 302 -5.48 3.66 11.69
C ARG A 302 -4.73 2.69 10.77
N GLN A 303 -4.69 2.93 9.45
CA GLN A 303 -3.95 2.07 8.51
C GLN A 303 -2.44 2.21 8.71
N MET A 304 -1.95 3.43 8.97
CA MET A 304 -0.54 3.67 9.30
C MET A 304 -0.15 3.09 10.66
N GLU A 305 -1.04 3.17 11.65
CA GLU A 305 -0.84 2.55 12.98
C GLU A 305 -0.79 1.03 12.89
N GLN A 306 -1.67 0.42 12.09
CA GLN A 306 -1.65 -1.01 11.81
C GLN A 306 -0.36 -1.42 11.12
N LEU A 307 0.07 -0.69 10.08
CA LEU A 307 1.33 -0.93 9.40
C LEU A 307 2.52 -0.80 10.37
N LYS A 308 2.56 0.26 11.18
CA LYS A 308 3.59 0.46 12.21
C LYS A 308 3.64 -0.72 13.19
N SER A 309 2.48 -1.13 13.71
CA SER A 309 2.38 -2.27 14.63
C SER A 309 2.89 -3.56 13.98
N ARG A 310 2.56 -3.82 12.70
CA ARG A 310 3.08 -4.99 11.97
C ARG A 310 4.59 -4.94 11.79
N LEU A 311 5.15 -3.77 11.44
CA LEU A 311 6.59 -3.58 11.31
C LEU A 311 7.31 -3.76 12.65
N GLU A 312 6.76 -3.24 13.74
CA GLU A 312 7.30 -3.40 15.10
C GLU A 312 7.25 -4.87 15.55
N GLN A 313 6.15 -5.57 15.29
CA GLN A 313 6.02 -7.01 15.58
C GLN A 313 7.02 -7.84 14.77
N THR A 314 7.19 -7.52 13.48
CA THR A 314 8.15 -8.19 12.60
C THR A 314 9.58 -7.95 13.09
N LYS A 315 9.93 -6.71 13.44
CA LYS A 315 11.21 -6.35 14.04
C LYS A 315 11.47 -7.12 15.34
N ALA A 316 10.48 -7.17 16.24
CA ALA A 316 10.61 -7.87 17.51
C ALA A 316 10.85 -9.37 17.32
N LYS A 317 10.12 -10.03 16.40
CA LYS A 317 10.33 -11.44 16.07
C LYS A 317 11.72 -11.71 15.47
N LEU A 318 12.19 -10.83 14.57
CA LEU A 318 13.54 -10.94 14.00
C LEU A 318 14.62 -10.78 15.08
N GLN A 319 14.47 -9.79 15.98
CA GLN A 319 15.40 -9.58 17.10
C GLN A 319 15.39 -10.77 18.07
N GLN A 320 14.21 -11.35 18.34
CA GLN A 320 14.08 -12.53 19.19
C GLN A 320 14.72 -13.77 18.56
N ALA A 321 14.57 -13.97 17.24
CA ALA A 321 15.23 -15.03 16.51
C ALA A 321 16.76 -14.85 16.48
N GLN A 322 17.24 -13.61 16.38
CA GLN A 322 18.66 -13.29 16.46
C GLN A 322 19.25 -13.54 17.85
N ALA A 323 18.49 -13.25 18.92
CA ALA A 323 18.90 -13.45 20.30
C ALA A 323 18.82 -14.93 20.75
N ASN A 324 17.99 -15.76 20.10
CA ASN A 324 17.87 -17.18 20.37
C ASN A 324 18.04 -18.02 19.08
N PRO A 325 19.29 -18.22 18.62
CA PRO A 325 19.57 -18.86 17.34
C PRO A 325 19.09 -20.32 17.28
N SER A 326 19.19 -21.05 18.39
CA SER A 326 18.73 -22.45 18.50
C SER A 326 17.20 -22.58 18.52
N GLY A 327 16.46 -21.52 18.91
CA GLY A 327 15.01 -21.43 18.83
C GLY A 327 14.47 -20.68 17.60
N ALA A 328 15.36 -20.10 16.77
CA ALA A 328 15.01 -19.19 15.68
C ALA A 328 14.03 -19.83 14.68
N GLN A 329 14.20 -21.12 14.37
CA GLN A 329 13.32 -21.83 13.45
C GLN A 329 11.87 -21.92 13.95
N THR A 330 11.65 -21.97 15.26
CA THR A 330 10.30 -21.96 15.87
C THR A 330 9.74 -20.54 15.95
N ILE A 331 10.58 -19.54 16.22
CA ILE A 331 10.20 -18.12 16.29
C ILE A 331 9.79 -17.60 14.90
N LEU A 332 10.52 -18.01 13.87
CA LEU A 332 10.33 -17.58 12.47
C LEU A 332 9.36 -18.49 11.69
N GLN A 333 8.87 -19.58 12.28
CA GLN A 333 8.02 -20.58 11.61
C GLN A 333 6.76 -19.98 10.98
N ASN A 334 6.24 -18.89 11.56
CA ASN A 334 5.07 -18.18 11.07
C ASN A 334 5.41 -16.87 10.33
N LEU A 335 6.69 -16.53 10.20
CA LEU A 335 7.16 -15.39 9.42
C LEU A 335 7.26 -15.80 7.95
N THR A 336 6.31 -15.34 7.14
CA THR A 336 6.36 -15.61 5.70
C THR A 336 7.20 -14.54 5.00
N GLY A 337 7.79 -14.88 3.85
CA GLY A 337 8.45 -13.89 2.98
C GLY A 337 7.49 -12.75 2.58
N GLU A 338 6.19 -13.04 2.52
CA GLU A 338 5.14 -12.05 2.29
C GLU A 338 4.91 -11.11 3.50
N GLN A 339 5.06 -11.58 4.75
CA GLN A 339 5.05 -10.70 5.92
C GLN A 339 6.26 -9.77 5.95
N LEU A 340 7.45 -10.29 5.63
CA LEU A 340 8.69 -9.50 5.60
C LEU A 340 8.71 -8.51 4.44
N SER A 341 8.65 -9.02 3.20
CA SER A 341 8.77 -8.19 2.01
C SER A 341 7.52 -7.35 1.80
N GLY A 342 6.33 -7.87 2.10
CA GLY A 342 5.09 -7.14 1.91
C GLY A 342 4.91 -5.97 2.88
N ASP A 343 5.28 -6.10 4.16
CA ASP A 343 5.24 -4.97 5.10
C ASP A 343 6.32 -3.92 4.78
N MET A 344 7.52 -4.34 4.37
CA MET A 344 8.58 -3.43 3.92
C MET A 344 8.21 -2.67 2.65
N LEU A 345 7.60 -3.35 1.67
CA LEU A 345 7.26 -2.77 0.37
C LEU A 345 5.95 -1.98 0.38
N SER A 346 5.05 -2.23 1.34
CA SER A 346 3.82 -1.44 1.49
C SER A 346 4.02 -0.13 2.26
N ALA A 347 5.10 -0.02 3.05
CA ALA A 347 5.44 1.20 3.79
C ALA A 347 5.63 2.47 2.92
N PRO A 348 6.31 2.42 1.76
CA PRO A 348 6.45 3.59 0.87
C PRO A 348 5.22 3.91 0.02
N CYS A 349 4.23 3.00 -0.12
CA CYS A 349 2.97 3.28 -0.86
C CYS A 349 2.08 4.33 -0.17
N GLY A 350 2.54 4.89 0.96
CA GLY A 350 2.03 6.07 1.67
C GLY A 350 1.73 7.31 0.82
N ALA A 351 2.44 7.47 -0.31
CA ALA A 351 2.42 8.68 -1.11
C ALA A 351 2.33 8.35 -2.62
N GLY A 352 1.10 8.20 -3.10
CA GLY A 352 0.83 8.01 -4.53
C GLY A 352 1.19 6.61 -5.05
N TRP A 353 0.51 6.19 -6.10
CA TRP A 353 0.75 4.91 -6.74
C TRP A 353 2.19 4.87 -7.30
N ARG A 354 3.03 4.02 -6.71
CA ARG A 354 4.32 3.60 -7.24
C ARG A 354 4.54 2.13 -6.90
N PRO A 355 4.79 1.24 -7.87
CA PRO A 355 5.28 -0.09 -7.58
C PRO A 355 6.67 0.05 -6.91
N THR A 356 6.80 -0.46 -5.70
CA THR A 356 8.09 -0.47 -4.99
C THR A 356 8.70 -1.85 -5.17
N ARG A 357 9.88 -1.93 -5.78
CA ARG A 357 10.62 -3.16 -6.01
C ARG A 357 11.66 -3.35 -4.90
N ALA A 358 11.72 -4.52 -4.30
CA ALA A 358 12.95 -4.97 -3.64
C ALA A 358 13.87 -5.47 -4.75
N MET A 359 15.02 -4.82 -4.96
CA MET A 359 16.10 -5.45 -5.73
C MET A 359 16.56 -6.70 -4.96
N PRO A 360 16.87 -7.81 -5.66
CA PRO A 360 17.54 -8.93 -5.01
C PRO A 360 18.88 -8.42 -4.46
N ALA A 361 19.11 -8.67 -3.17
CA ALA A 361 20.41 -8.45 -2.53
C ALA A 361 21.40 -9.53 -2.98
#